data_AF-A0AAJ2TLT5-F1
#
_entry.id   AF-A0AAJ2TLT5-F1
#
_cell.length_a   1.000
_cell.length_b   1.000
_cell.length_c   1.000
_cell.angle_alpha   90.00
_cell.angle_beta   90.00
_cell.angle_gamma   90.00
#
_symmetry.space_group_name_H-M   'P 1'
#
loop_
_entity.id
_entity.type
_entity.pdbx_description
1 polymer ?
#
loop_
_entity_poly.entity_id
_entity_poly.type
_entity_poly.pdbx_seq_one_letter_code
_entity_poly.pdbx_strand_id
1 'polypeptide(L)'
;MSKWSKIAMYGKAAVKVIAPSALVLIEKTGTEFIEKQKNLIKIPDLKDVYIDEALRVLKDELNLIPTSAIANPNLAYVDESENEVMYSEPRFGSRVNPGTAVKVYYLTQEVIDKSKKLLETVVHEFKVPRIIGANLYEAREDLESLGLKVAVKLEKPSLKFVSKDDGQVTRVTYPNDQKIGSKLKTGERVLIYYVNEEVILKSRSIKEKIDKDRREIINKIGKISKDVSDGFCTGVADTHKTVVKKIGKPFAKKKSSSDMRK
;
A
#
# COMPACT_ATOMS: atom_id res chain seq x y z
N MET A 1 50.39 -68.30 -15.35
CA MET A 1 50.26 -67.10 -14.49
C MET A 1 48.77 -66.96 -14.16
N SER A 2 48.32 -67.49 -13.02
CA SER A 2 48.18 -66.82 -11.71
C SER A 2 46.76 -66.26 -11.55
N LYS A 3 45.92 -66.58 -10.56
CA LYS A 3 45.97 -67.52 -9.42
C LYS A 3 44.53 -67.55 -8.85
N TRP A 4 44.05 -68.72 -8.45
CA TRP A 4 42.85 -68.88 -7.60
C TRP A 4 43.16 -68.50 -6.13
N SER A 5 42.16 -67.97 -5.38
CA SER A 5 41.81 -68.30 -3.98
C SER A 5 40.82 -67.25 -3.41
N LYS A 6 39.54 -67.57 -3.13
CA LYS A 6 38.92 -68.19 -1.92
C LYS A 6 38.51 -67.22 -0.78
N ILE A 7 37.37 -67.58 -0.16
CA ILE A 7 36.75 -67.20 1.15
C ILE A 7 35.55 -66.25 0.99
N ALA A 8 34.27 -66.67 0.97
CA ALA A 8 33.42 -67.39 1.95
C ALA A 8 33.10 -66.56 3.22
N MET A 9 31.82 -66.17 3.41
CA MET A 9 31.03 -66.42 4.64
C MET A 9 29.74 -65.55 4.73
N TYR A 10 28.61 -66.26 4.91
CA TYR A 10 27.41 -65.93 5.71
C TYR A 10 26.61 -64.65 5.45
N GLY A 11 25.29 -64.80 5.22
CA GLY A 11 24.36 -63.72 5.56
C GLY A 11 22.93 -63.74 5.01
N LYS A 12 22.14 -64.74 5.41
CA LYS A 12 20.67 -64.68 5.60
C LYS A 12 19.76 -64.48 4.37
N ALA A 13 19.17 -65.60 3.97
CA ALA A 13 17.82 -65.66 3.45
C ALA A 13 16.81 -65.09 4.48
N ALA A 14 15.87 -64.27 4.00
CA ALA A 14 14.63 -63.97 4.69
C ALA A 14 13.50 -63.92 3.65
N VAL A 15 13.08 -65.10 3.18
CA VAL A 15 11.79 -65.25 2.51
C VAL A 15 10.74 -65.10 3.59
N LYS A 16 10.09 -63.94 3.65
CA LYS A 16 8.96 -63.67 4.53
C LYS A 16 7.79 -64.53 4.04
N VAL A 17 7.56 -65.65 4.71
CA VAL A 17 6.34 -66.44 4.55
C VAL A 17 5.17 -65.57 5.03
N ILE A 18 4.37 -65.09 4.08
CA ILE A 18 3.13 -64.38 4.39
C ILE A 18 2.12 -65.45 4.80
N ALA A 19 1.63 -65.35 6.04
CA ALA A 19 0.58 -66.24 6.53
C ALA A 19 -0.70 -66.08 5.67
N PRO A 20 -1.40 -67.18 5.32
CA PRO A 20 -2.63 -67.12 4.50
C PRO A 20 -3.72 -66.20 5.08
N SER A 21 -3.73 -66.03 6.40
CA SER A 21 -4.67 -65.16 7.13
C SER A 21 -4.48 -63.67 6.87
N ALA A 22 -3.28 -63.23 6.46
CA ALA A 22 -3.04 -61.83 6.10
C ALA A 22 -3.55 -61.50 4.69
N LEU A 23 -3.54 -62.45 3.76
CA LEU A 23 -4.08 -62.27 2.41
C LEU A 23 -5.61 -62.10 2.44
N VAL A 24 -6.31 -62.87 3.29
CA VAL A 24 -7.77 -62.78 3.46
C VAL A 24 -8.22 -61.43 4.05
N LEU A 25 -7.37 -60.76 4.84
CA LEU A 25 -7.67 -59.44 5.41
C LEU A 25 -7.42 -58.29 4.42
N ILE A 26 -6.49 -58.46 3.48
CA ILE A 26 -6.19 -57.46 2.43
C ILE A 26 -7.27 -57.51 1.33
N GLU A 27 -7.76 -58.69 0.97
CA GLU A 27 -8.83 -58.83 -0.03
C GLU A 27 -10.18 -58.30 0.49
N LYS A 28 -10.54 -58.58 1.75
CA LYS A 28 -11.82 -58.13 2.33
C LYS A 28 -11.90 -56.63 2.58
N THR A 29 -10.78 -55.96 2.85
CA THR A 29 -10.75 -54.50 3.08
C THR A 29 -10.66 -53.68 1.79
N GLY A 30 -10.07 -54.23 0.72
CA GLY A 30 -10.01 -53.59 -0.60
C GLY A 30 -11.35 -53.57 -1.33
N THR A 31 -12.12 -54.66 -1.27
CA THR A 31 -13.42 -54.76 -1.95
C THR A 31 -14.48 -53.87 -1.30
N GLU A 32 -14.53 -53.80 0.03
CA GLU A 32 -15.45 -52.92 0.76
C GLU A 32 -15.21 -51.44 0.48
N PHE A 33 -13.96 -51.01 0.29
CA PHE A 33 -13.63 -49.62 -0.02
C PHE A 33 -14.01 -49.26 -1.47
N ILE A 34 -13.80 -50.19 -2.41
CA ILE A 34 -14.18 -50.05 -3.82
C ILE A 34 -15.72 -50.05 -3.97
N GLU A 35 -16.43 -50.91 -3.25
CA GLU A 35 -17.90 -50.95 -3.25
C GLU A 35 -18.50 -49.69 -2.60
N LYS A 36 -17.95 -49.23 -1.48
CA LYS A 36 -18.36 -47.97 -0.84
C LYS A 36 -18.19 -46.77 -1.78
N GLN A 37 -17.13 -46.71 -2.59
CA GLN A 37 -16.94 -45.62 -3.55
C GLN A 37 -17.89 -45.66 -4.76
N LYS A 38 -18.34 -46.85 -5.18
CA LYS A 38 -19.28 -47.02 -6.31
C LYS A 38 -20.68 -46.48 -6.00
N ASN A 39 -21.09 -46.52 -4.73
CA ASN A 39 -22.42 -46.08 -4.29
C ASN A 39 -22.50 -44.58 -3.93
N LEU A 40 -21.39 -43.84 -4.01
CA LEU A 40 -21.38 -42.41 -3.74
C LEU A 40 -21.87 -41.60 -4.94
N ILE A 41 -22.75 -40.64 -4.67
CA ILE A 41 -23.29 -39.71 -5.64
C ILE A 41 -22.43 -38.46 -5.65
N LYS A 42 -22.04 -37.99 -6.84
CA LYS A 42 -21.32 -36.72 -6.99
C LYS A 42 -22.34 -35.58 -7.04
N ILE A 43 -22.18 -34.59 -6.18
CA ILE A 43 -22.98 -33.37 -6.22
C ILE A 43 -22.52 -32.56 -7.45
N PRO A 44 -23.41 -32.23 -8.41
CA PRO A 44 -23.08 -31.38 -9.55
C PRO A 44 -22.75 -29.96 -9.09
N ASP A 45 -22.10 -29.20 -9.97
CA ASP A 45 -21.95 -27.78 -9.75
C ASP A 45 -23.25 -27.07 -10.13
N LEU A 46 -23.88 -26.44 -9.14
CA LEU A 46 -25.14 -25.72 -9.30
C LEU A 46 -24.96 -24.23 -8.98
N LYS A 47 -23.72 -23.72 -9.05
CA LYS A 47 -23.48 -22.29 -8.95
C LYS A 47 -24.20 -21.55 -10.09
N ASP A 48 -24.74 -20.37 -9.80
CA ASP A 48 -25.42 -19.48 -10.75
C ASP A 48 -26.75 -20.05 -11.30
N VAL A 49 -27.22 -21.16 -10.73
CA VAL A 49 -28.54 -21.74 -11.01
C VAL A 49 -29.56 -21.16 -10.04
N TYR A 50 -30.80 -20.97 -10.48
CA TYR A 50 -31.89 -20.57 -9.60
C TYR A 50 -32.15 -21.62 -8.52
N ILE A 51 -32.41 -21.16 -7.29
CA ILE A 51 -32.58 -22.02 -6.12
C ILE A 51 -33.64 -23.11 -6.34
N ASP A 52 -34.78 -22.79 -6.97
CA ASP A 52 -35.85 -23.76 -7.21
C ASP A 52 -35.40 -24.91 -8.13
N GLU A 53 -34.62 -24.60 -9.17
CA GLU A 53 -34.08 -25.58 -10.09
C GLU A 53 -33.01 -26.44 -9.42
N ALA A 54 -32.12 -25.80 -8.65
CA ALA A 54 -31.07 -26.50 -7.90
C ALA A 54 -31.65 -27.49 -6.88
N LEU A 55 -32.70 -27.08 -6.13
CA LEU A 55 -33.39 -27.96 -5.18
C LEU A 55 -34.06 -29.14 -5.90
N ARG A 56 -34.65 -28.90 -7.07
CA ARG A 56 -35.26 -29.95 -7.90
C ARG A 56 -34.24 -30.99 -8.36
N VAL A 57 -33.11 -30.55 -8.92
CA VAL A 57 -32.03 -31.44 -9.39
C VAL A 57 -31.48 -32.29 -8.24
N LEU A 58 -31.20 -31.68 -7.08
CA LEU A 58 -30.67 -32.41 -5.92
C LEU A 58 -31.64 -33.46 -5.38
N LYS A 59 -32.95 -33.16 -5.38
CA LYS A 59 -33.97 -34.06 -4.86
C LYS A 59 -34.35 -35.15 -5.85
N ASP A 60 -34.72 -34.75 -7.06
CA ASP A 60 -35.40 -35.63 -8.02
C ASP A 60 -34.40 -36.47 -8.84
N GLU A 61 -33.25 -35.91 -9.20
CA GLU A 61 -32.25 -36.63 -10.02
C GLU A 61 -31.21 -37.37 -9.16
N LEU A 62 -30.88 -36.82 -7.99
CA LEU A 62 -29.78 -37.31 -7.15
C LEU A 62 -30.25 -37.94 -5.84
N ASN A 63 -31.55 -37.91 -5.54
CA ASN A 63 -32.12 -38.52 -4.34
C ASN A 63 -31.42 -38.08 -3.04
N LEU A 64 -31.02 -36.80 -2.99
CA LEU A 64 -30.45 -36.12 -1.83
C LEU A 64 -31.54 -35.33 -1.10
N ILE A 65 -31.23 -34.83 0.11
CA ILE A 65 -32.17 -34.04 0.92
C ILE A 65 -31.71 -32.58 0.90
N PRO A 66 -32.17 -31.75 -0.05
CA PRO A 66 -31.71 -30.39 -0.14
C PRO A 66 -32.42 -29.48 0.88
N THR A 67 -31.69 -28.52 1.44
CA THR A 67 -32.19 -27.47 2.33
C THR A 67 -31.65 -26.13 1.86
N SER A 68 -32.47 -25.08 1.84
CA SER A 68 -32.04 -23.75 1.40
C SER A 68 -31.63 -22.87 2.59
N ALA A 69 -30.60 -22.06 2.42
CA ALA A 69 -30.17 -21.03 3.38
C ALA A 69 -29.77 -19.75 2.65
N ILE A 70 -29.94 -18.60 3.30
CA ILE A 70 -29.52 -17.32 2.75
C ILE A 70 -28.01 -17.17 2.95
N ALA A 71 -27.28 -16.79 1.91
CA ALA A 71 -25.84 -16.53 2.00
C ALA A 71 -25.53 -15.27 2.81
N ASN A 72 -24.39 -15.24 3.48
CA ASN A 72 -23.93 -14.04 4.18
C ASN A 72 -23.46 -12.96 3.17
N PRO A 73 -23.70 -11.66 3.42
CA PRO A 73 -23.23 -10.59 2.52
C PRO A 73 -21.71 -10.63 2.28
N ASN A 74 -21.30 -10.46 1.02
CA ASN A 74 -19.90 -10.50 0.61
C ASN A 74 -19.70 -9.62 -0.65
N LEU A 75 -18.55 -8.98 -0.77
CA LEU A 75 -18.17 -8.16 -1.93
C LEU A 75 -18.22 -8.94 -3.26
N ALA A 76 -18.06 -10.27 -3.22
CA ALA A 76 -18.18 -11.11 -4.41
C ALA A 76 -19.62 -11.15 -4.99
N TYR A 77 -20.64 -10.73 -4.23
CA TYR A 77 -22.05 -10.85 -4.60
C TYR A 77 -22.68 -9.54 -5.11
N VAL A 78 -21.86 -8.52 -5.38
CA VAL A 78 -22.32 -7.20 -5.82
C VAL A 78 -23.00 -7.27 -7.19
N ASP A 79 -22.42 -8.06 -8.09
CA ASP A 79 -22.81 -8.15 -9.50
C ASP A 79 -23.59 -9.44 -9.81
N GLU A 80 -23.92 -10.22 -8.78
CA GLU A 80 -24.69 -11.47 -8.89
C GLU A 80 -26.21 -11.20 -8.85
N SER A 81 -27.02 -12.17 -9.29
CA SER A 81 -28.48 -12.00 -9.36
C SER A 81 -29.21 -12.57 -8.14
N GLU A 82 -30.44 -12.11 -7.94
CA GLU A 82 -31.31 -12.64 -6.91
C GLU A 82 -31.71 -14.10 -7.20
N ASN A 83 -31.87 -14.88 -6.13
CA ASN A 83 -32.27 -16.29 -6.13
C ASN A 83 -31.27 -17.25 -6.80
N GLU A 84 -30.07 -16.77 -7.12
CA GLU A 84 -28.97 -17.60 -7.61
C GLU A 84 -28.24 -18.30 -6.47
N VAL A 85 -27.84 -19.53 -6.73
CA VAL A 85 -27.08 -20.38 -5.82
C VAL A 85 -25.59 -20.05 -5.89
N MET A 86 -24.98 -19.83 -4.73
CA MET A 86 -23.56 -19.45 -4.62
C MET A 86 -22.67 -20.65 -4.27
N TYR A 87 -23.09 -21.43 -3.28
CA TYR A 87 -22.34 -22.59 -2.81
C TYR A 87 -23.23 -23.56 -2.02
N SER A 88 -22.72 -24.74 -1.72
CA SER A 88 -23.39 -25.74 -0.91
C SER A 88 -22.51 -26.33 0.18
N GLU A 89 -23.15 -26.95 1.16
CA GLU A 89 -22.55 -27.78 2.20
C GLU A 89 -23.28 -29.12 2.27
N PRO A 90 -22.66 -30.25 1.89
CA PRO A 90 -21.30 -30.41 1.35
C PRO A 90 -21.05 -29.67 0.02
N ARG A 91 -19.80 -29.31 -0.26
CA ARG A 91 -19.41 -28.51 -1.44
C ARG A 91 -19.78 -29.20 -2.75
N PHE A 92 -20.20 -28.43 -3.75
CA PHE A 92 -20.33 -28.89 -5.13
C PHE A 92 -19.07 -29.66 -5.61
N GLY A 93 -19.29 -30.71 -6.39
CA GLY A 93 -18.26 -31.64 -6.83
C GLY A 93 -17.88 -32.73 -5.83
N SER A 94 -18.33 -32.63 -4.57
CA SER A 94 -18.07 -33.65 -3.54
C SER A 94 -18.89 -34.92 -3.79
N ARG A 95 -18.36 -36.06 -3.35
CA ARG A 95 -19.05 -37.36 -3.40
C ARG A 95 -19.67 -37.65 -2.03
N VAL A 96 -20.98 -37.91 -1.99
CA VAL A 96 -21.76 -38.11 -0.77
C VAL A 96 -22.60 -39.39 -0.86
N ASN A 97 -23.05 -39.88 0.29
CA ASN A 97 -24.00 -41.00 0.31
C ASN A 97 -25.38 -40.54 -0.19
N PRO A 98 -26.16 -41.42 -0.84
CA PRO A 98 -27.57 -41.16 -1.13
C PRO A 98 -28.33 -40.75 0.13
N GLY A 99 -29.30 -39.84 0.01
CA GLY A 99 -30.05 -39.31 1.16
C GLY A 99 -29.28 -38.39 2.09
N THR A 100 -28.06 -37.96 1.72
CA THR A 100 -27.32 -36.94 2.50
C THR A 100 -28.03 -35.58 2.42
N ALA A 101 -28.07 -34.86 3.54
CA ALA A 101 -28.56 -33.50 3.59
C ALA A 101 -27.57 -32.53 2.92
N VAL A 102 -28.04 -31.73 1.97
CA VAL A 102 -27.24 -30.70 1.29
C VAL A 102 -27.85 -29.35 1.58
N LYS A 103 -27.12 -28.48 2.27
CA LYS A 103 -27.51 -27.08 2.45
C LYS A 103 -27.03 -26.26 1.27
N VAL A 104 -27.93 -25.57 0.59
CA VAL A 104 -27.67 -24.74 -0.58
C VAL A 104 -27.83 -23.28 -0.17
N TYR A 105 -26.80 -22.49 -0.40
CA TYR A 105 -26.77 -21.07 -0.07
C TYR A 105 -27.10 -20.24 -1.30
N TYR A 106 -28.14 -19.41 -1.21
CA TYR A 106 -28.60 -18.56 -2.30
C TYR A 106 -28.64 -17.08 -1.89
N LEU A 107 -28.67 -16.20 -2.89
CA LEU A 107 -28.75 -14.77 -2.70
C LEU A 107 -30.20 -14.27 -2.67
N THR A 108 -30.46 -13.31 -1.79
CA THR A 108 -31.68 -12.49 -1.83
C THR A 108 -31.31 -11.06 -2.17
N GLN A 109 -32.27 -10.26 -2.64
CA GLN A 109 -32.04 -8.84 -2.92
C GLN A 109 -31.43 -8.10 -1.71
N GLU A 110 -31.88 -8.43 -0.49
CA GLU A 110 -31.33 -7.84 0.74
C GLU A 110 -29.83 -8.10 0.93
N VAL A 111 -29.35 -9.30 0.57
CA VAL A 111 -27.94 -9.68 0.71
C VAL A 111 -27.10 -8.96 -0.35
N ILE A 112 -27.62 -8.84 -1.57
CA ILE A 112 -26.98 -8.09 -2.66
C ILE A 112 -26.85 -6.61 -2.28
N ASP A 113 -27.93 -6.02 -1.75
CA ASP A 113 -27.93 -4.62 -1.30
C ASP A 113 -26.96 -4.39 -0.13
N LYS A 114 -26.91 -5.31 0.84
CA LYS A 114 -25.90 -5.28 1.92
C LYS A 114 -24.49 -5.42 1.36
N SER A 115 -24.29 -6.24 0.33
CA SER A 115 -23.00 -6.43 -0.35
C SER A 115 -22.56 -5.18 -1.12
N LYS A 116 -23.50 -4.46 -1.76
CA LYS A 116 -23.25 -3.13 -2.36
C LYS A 116 -22.91 -2.07 -1.32
N LYS A 117 -23.57 -2.08 -0.17
CA LYS A 117 -23.19 -1.19 0.96
C LYS A 117 -21.80 -1.52 1.51
N LEU A 118 -21.36 -2.77 1.43
CA LEU A 118 -19.97 -3.10 1.74
C LEU A 118 -19.02 -2.39 0.79
N LEU A 119 -19.31 -2.26 -0.52
CA LEU A 119 -18.49 -1.46 -1.45
C LEU A 119 -18.41 0.03 -1.08
N GLU A 120 -19.51 0.63 -0.64
CA GLU A 120 -19.50 2.01 -0.14
C GLU A 120 -18.63 2.15 1.13
N THR A 121 -18.53 1.07 1.91
CA THR A 121 -17.64 0.97 3.07
C THR A 121 -16.20 0.56 2.68
N VAL A 122 -15.98 0.03 1.46
CA VAL A 122 -14.64 -0.26 0.95
C VAL A 122 -13.97 1.06 0.68
N VAL A 123 -13.11 1.39 1.63
CA VAL A 123 -12.23 2.53 1.61
C VAL A 123 -11.43 2.55 0.31
N HIS A 124 -11.76 3.46 -0.60
CA HIS A 124 -11.04 3.60 -1.87
C HIS A 124 -9.70 4.26 -1.60
N GLU A 125 -8.63 3.60 -2.08
CA GLU A 125 -7.29 4.16 -2.03
C GLU A 125 -7.04 5.02 -3.27
N PHE A 126 -6.77 6.31 -3.08
CA PHE A 126 -6.46 7.23 -4.17
C PHE A 126 -5.20 8.04 -3.87
N LYS A 127 -4.55 8.52 -4.93
CA LYS A 127 -3.42 9.44 -4.81
C LYS A 127 -3.96 10.86 -4.69
N VAL A 128 -3.52 11.58 -3.67
CA VAL A 128 -3.96 12.96 -3.44
C VAL A 128 -3.36 13.90 -4.49
N PRO A 129 -4.17 14.79 -5.11
CA PRO A 129 -3.66 15.81 -6.00
C PRO A 129 -2.77 16.83 -5.25
N ARG A 130 -1.92 17.53 -5.99
CA ARG A 130 -1.04 18.55 -5.40
C ARG A 130 -1.84 19.82 -5.10
N ILE A 131 -2.25 19.99 -3.84
CA ILE A 131 -2.98 21.17 -3.38
C ILE A 131 -2.10 22.31 -2.81
N ILE A 132 -0.78 22.10 -2.67
CA ILE A 132 0.12 23.14 -2.15
C ILE A 132 0.25 24.27 -3.17
N GLY A 133 -0.07 25.49 -2.74
CA GLY A 133 -0.09 26.70 -3.56
C GLY A 133 -1.47 27.06 -4.12
N ALA A 134 -2.45 26.15 -4.03
CA ALA A 134 -3.84 26.43 -4.38
C ALA A 134 -4.52 27.33 -3.35
N ASN A 135 -5.70 27.85 -3.72
CA ASN A 135 -6.56 28.55 -2.78
C ASN A 135 -7.16 27.57 -1.77
N LEU A 136 -7.37 28.00 -0.53
CA LEU A 136 -7.97 27.20 0.53
C LEU A 136 -9.34 26.63 0.15
N TYR A 137 -10.19 27.41 -0.51
CA TYR A 137 -11.54 26.98 -0.89
C TYR A 137 -11.48 25.86 -1.92
N GLU A 138 -10.73 26.04 -3.00
CA GLU A 138 -10.52 25.03 -4.05
C GLU A 138 -9.88 23.75 -3.48
N ALA A 139 -8.81 23.90 -2.68
CA ALA A 139 -8.13 22.77 -2.06
C ALA A 139 -9.05 21.96 -1.14
N ARG A 140 -9.99 22.64 -0.48
CA ARG A 140 -10.96 21.98 0.40
C ARG A 140 -11.98 21.20 -0.41
N GLU A 141 -12.56 21.82 -1.43
CA GLU A 141 -13.53 21.18 -2.32
C GLU A 141 -12.94 19.94 -3.00
N ASP A 142 -11.72 20.07 -3.55
CA ASP A 142 -11.01 18.96 -4.18
C ASP A 142 -10.82 17.78 -3.21
N LEU A 143 -10.42 18.04 -1.96
CA LEU A 143 -10.17 16.98 -0.98
C LEU A 143 -11.46 16.38 -0.41
N GLU A 144 -12.48 17.20 -0.16
CA GLU A 144 -13.79 16.73 0.32
C GLU A 144 -14.51 15.92 -0.77
N SER A 145 -14.35 16.27 -2.05
CA SER A 145 -14.87 15.48 -3.19
C SER A 145 -14.28 14.07 -3.26
N LEU A 146 -13.05 13.89 -2.78
CA LEU A 146 -12.38 12.60 -2.63
C LEU A 146 -12.82 11.85 -1.35
N GLY A 147 -13.76 12.42 -0.60
CA GLY A 147 -14.29 11.87 0.65
C GLY A 147 -13.32 11.98 1.82
N LEU A 148 -12.36 12.91 1.77
CA LEU A 148 -11.48 13.21 2.91
C LEU A 148 -12.15 14.18 3.88
N LYS A 149 -11.78 14.07 5.15
CA LYS A 149 -12.17 15.02 6.18
C LYS A 149 -11.09 16.09 6.31
N VAL A 150 -11.38 17.31 5.85
CA VAL A 150 -10.43 18.41 5.86
C VAL A 150 -10.51 19.18 7.18
N ALA A 151 -9.37 19.34 7.85
CA ALA A 151 -9.18 20.28 8.95
C ALA A 151 -8.27 21.41 8.47
N VAL A 152 -8.54 22.64 8.90
CA VAL A 152 -7.82 23.83 8.44
C VAL A 152 -7.14 24.51 9.62
N LYS A 153 -5.88 24.95 9.44
CA LYS A 153 -5.10 25.63 10.48
C LYS A 153 -4.32 26.82 9.91
N LEU A 154 -4.46 27.97 10.56
CA LEU A 154 -3.74 29.17 10.18
C LEU A 154 -2.24 29.05 10.50
N GLU A 155 -1.39 29.49 9.57
CA GLU A 155 0.05 29.55 9.74
C GLU A 155 0.52 30.62 10.73
N LYS A 156 1.69 30.40 11.32
CA LYS A 156 2.37 31.45 12.11
C LYS A 156 3.11 32.41 11.18
N PRO A 157 3.15 33.73 11.47
CA PRO A 157 3.91 34.69 10.66
C PRO A 157 5.37 34.27 10.47
N SER A 158 5.86 34.31 9.23
CA SER A 158 7.23 33.92 8.89
C SER A 158 7.70 34.63 7.62
N LEU A 159 9.02 34.83 7.49
CA LEU A 159 9.62 35.45 6.30
C LEU A 159 9.27 34.74 4.98
N LYS A 160 8.93 33.44 5.03
CA LYS A 160 8.56 32.62 3.86
C LYS A 160 7.19 32.99 3.29
N PHE A 161 6.39 33.75 4.02
CA PHE A 161 5.01 34.07 3.67
C PHE A 161 4.83 35.49 3.13
N VAL A 162 5.91 36.27 3.01
CA VAL A 162 5.88 37.66 2.53
C VAL A 162 5.35 37.79 1.10
N SER A 163 5.67 36.81 0.25
CA SER A 163 5.32 36.75 -1.17
C SER A 163 4.18 35.78 -1.46
N LYS A 164 3.32 35.51 -0.47
CA LYS A 164 2.17 34.62 -0.60
C LYS A 164 0.89 35.43 -0.72
N ASP A 165 -0.11 34.80 -1.30
CA ASP A 165 -1.44 35.38 -1.50
C ASP A 165 -2.39 34.98 -0.36
N ASP A 166 -3.44 35.78 -0.17
CA ASP A 166 -4.46 35.48 0.82
C ASP A 166 -5.15 34.13 0.53
N GLY A 167 -5.43 33.38 1.59
CA GLY A 167 -6.04 32.05 1.49
C GLY A 167 -5.13 30.98 0.88
N GLN A 168 -3.85 31.26 0.60
CA GLN A 168 -2.99 30.29 -0.08
C GLN A 168 -2.54 29.15 0.84
N VAL A 169 -2.65 27.91 0.35
CA VAL A 169 -2.21 26.70 1.06
C VAL A 169 -0.68 26.60 1.03
N THR A 170 -0.06 26.49 2.22
CA THR A 170 1.40 26.44 2.38
C THR A 170 1.92 25.02 2.59
N ARG A 171 1.23 24.22 3.41
CA ARG A 171 1.60 22.84 3.74
C ARG A 171 0.38 22.01 4.04
N VAL A 172 0.55 20.70 3.90
CA VAL A 172 -0.48 19.70 4.16
C VAL A 172 0.14 18.61 5.03
N THR A 173 -0.58 18.20 6.05
CA THR A 173 -0.21 17.07 6.91
C THR A 173 -1.23 15.97 6.72
N TYR A 174 -0.73 14.80 6.33
CA TYR A 174 -1.49 13.59 6.15
C TYR A 174 -1.54 12.77 7.45
N PRO A 175 -2.56 11.93 7.63
CA PRO A 175 -2.62 11.06 8.80
C PRO A 175 -1.46 10.07 8.82
N ASN A 176 -1.06 9.65 10.02
CA ASN A 176 0.05 8.71 10.25
C ASN A 176 1.39 9.14 9.63
N ASP A 177 1.66 10.45 9.57
CA ASP A 177 2.90 11.04 9.01
C ASP A 177 3.22 10.61 7.57
N GLN A 178 2.18 10.26 6.81
CA GLN A 178 2.37 9.87 5.43
C GLN A 178 2.93 11.03 4.59
N LYS A 179 3.77 10.67 3.60
CA LYS A 179 4.39 11.63 2.69
C LYS A 179 3.41 12.08 1.61
N ILE A 180 3.63 13.28 1.08
CA ILE A 180 2.94 13.79 -0.11
C ILE A 180 3.03 12.74 -1.24
N GLY A 181 1.87 12.36 -1.78
CA GLY A 181 1.75 11.36 -2.84
C GLY A 181 1.52 9.91 -2.36
N SER A 182 1.39 9.69 -1.05
CA SER A 182 0.89 8.43 -0.52
C SER A 182 -0.56 8.17 -0.95
N LYS A 183 -0.95 6.90 -0.92
CA LYS A 183 -2.35 6.51 -1.11
C LYS A 183 -3.12 6.83 0.17
N LEU A 184 -4.12 7.68 0.07
CA LEU A 184 -5.06 7.93 1.15
C LEU A 184 -6.35 7.16 0.94
N LYS A 185 -7.03 6.99 2.06
CA LYS A 185 -8.24 6.21 2.21
C LYS A 185 -9.43 7.15 2.45
N THR A 186 -10.56 6.87 1.81
CA THR A 186 -11.81 7.63 2.05
C THR A 186 -12.13 7.69 3.55
N GLY A 187 -12.50 8.88 4.04
CA GLY A 187 -12.80 9.15 5.45
C GLY A 187 -11.59 9.54 6.32
N GLU A 188 -10.37 9.47 5.79
CA GLU A 188 -9.17 9.93 6.47
C GLU A 188 -9.15 11.45 6.69
N ARG A 189 -8.52 11.89 7.79
CA ARG A 189 -8.43 13.31 8.15
C ARG A 189 -7.12 13.91 7.66
N VAL A 190 -7.22 14.99 6.91
CA VAL A 190 -6.08 15.76 6.39
C VAL A 190 -6.08 17.16 6.99
N LEU A 191 -4.91 17.63 7.45
CA LEU A 191 -4.75 18.97 8.00
C LEU A 191 -4.06 19.88 6.98
N ILE A 192 -4.78 20.92 6.55
CA ILE A 192 -4.29 21.93 5.62
C ILE A 192 -3.85 23.15 6.43
N TYR A 193 -2.69 23.70 6.07
CA TYR A 193 -2.23 24.96 6.58
C TYR A 193 -2.25 26.02 5.49
N TYR A 194 -2.74 27.19 5.85
CA TYR A 194 -2.90 28.32 4.94
C TYR A 194 -2.42 29.61 5.60
N VAL A 195 -2.16 30.61 4.76
CA VAL A 195 -1.86 31.98 5.19
C VAL A 195 -3.04 32.88 4.87
N ASN A 196 -3.29 33.85 5.74
CA ASN A 196 -4.25 34.92 5.51
C ASN A 196 -3.55 36.28 5.44
N GLU A 197 -4.29 37.32 5.06
CA GLU A 197 -3.77 38.70 5.00
C GLU A 197 -3.06 39.12 6.29
N GLU A 198 -3.61 38.82 7.47
CA GLU A 198 -3.00 39.20 8.75
C GLU A 198 -1.62 38.57 8.95
N VAL A 199 -1.47 37.29 8.61
CA VAL A 199 -0.21 36.56 8.72
C VAL A 199 0.79 37.10 7.71
N ILE A 200 0.35 37.45 6.50
CA ILE A 200 1.19 38.05 5.46
C ILE A 200 1.69 39.43 5.90
N LEU A 201 0.81 40.28 6.44
CA LEU A 201 1.17 41.60 6.95
C LEU A 201 2.19 41.52 8.09
N LYS A 202 1.94 40.67 9.09
CA LYS A 202 2.90 40.43 10.18
C LYS A 202 4.24 39.92 9.66
N SER A 203 4.21 39.09 8.62
CA SER A 203 5.43 38.57 7.98
C SER A 203 6.23 39.65 7.26
N ARG A 204 5.56 40.61 6.61
CA ARG A 204 6.18 41.80 6.01
C ARG A 204 6.84 42.68 7.07
N SER A 205 6.16 42.94 8.19
CA SER A 205 6.73 43.71 9.30
C SER A 205 7.98 43.03 9.91
N ILE A 206 8.01 41.70 9.98
CA ILE A 206 9.21 40.96 10.42
C ILE A 206 10.37 41.19 9.45
N LYS A 207 10.11 41.13 8.14
CA LYS A 207 11.12 41.38 7.11
C LYS A 207 11.69 42.79 7.20
N GLU A 208 10.83 43.79 7.33
CA GLU A 208 11.24 45.20 7.44
C GLU A 208 12.12 45.47 8.66
N LYS A 209 11.80 44.86 9.82
CA LYS A 209 12.64 44.95 11.02
C LYS A 209 14.03 44.37 10.79
N ILE A 210 14.10 43.18 10.20
CA ILE A 210 15.37 42.52 9.90
C ILE A 210 16.20 43.33 8.89
N ASP A 211 15.56 43.89 7.86
CA ASP A 211 16.25 44.72 6.87
C ASP A 211 16.71 46.07 7.44
N LYS A 212 15.99 46.62 8.43
CA LYS A 212 16.43 47.79 9.19
C LYS A 212 17.65 47.47 10.05
N ASP A 213 17.60 46.39 10.83
CA ASP A 213 18.71 45.97 11.69
C ASP A 213 19.97 45.67 10.88
N ARG A 214 19.83 45.00 9.73
CA ARG A 214 20.94 44.75 8.80
C ARG A 214 21.56 46.04 8.27
N ARG A 215 20.74 47.02 7.89
CA ARG A 215 21.23 48.34 7.43
C ARG A 215 21.97 49.07 8.54
N GLU A 216 21.47 49.03 9.78
CA GLU A 216 22.14 49.63 10.93
C GLU A 216 23.49 48.97 11.22
N ILE A 217 23.60 47.64 11.12
CA ILE A 217 24.87 46.92 11.29
C ILE A 217 25.87 47.32 10.19
N ILE A 218 25.45 47.33 8.92
CA ILE A 218 26.32 47.71 7.79
C ILE A 218 26.82 49.15 7.96
N ASN A 219 25.95 50.07 8.38
CA ASN A 219 26.33 51.46 8.63
C ASN A 219 27.32 51.60 9.79
N LYS A 220 27.17 50.81 10.87
CA LYS A 220 28.14 50.77 11.98
C LYS A 220 29.50 50.26 11.50
N ILE A 221 29.54 49.18 10.71
CA ILE A 221 30.79 48.64 10.14
C ILE A 221 31.46 49.67 9.21
N GLY A 222 30.67 50.32 8.35
CA GLY A 222 31.18 51.34 7.43
C GLY A 222 31.78 52.56 8.16
N LYS A 223 31.21 52.98 9.29
CA LYS A 223 31.78 54.03 10.14
C LYS A 223 33.10 53.60 10.77
N ILE A 224 33.13 52.41 11.38
CA ILE A 224 34.36 51.86 11.98
C ILE A 224 35.48 51.75 10.93
N SER A 225 35.17 51.34 9.70
CA SER A 225 36.17 51.26 8.63
C SER A 225 36.72 52.63 8.17
N LYS A 226 35.92 53.70 8.24
CA LYS A 226 36.35 55.07 7.93
C LYS A 226 37.19 55.66 9.06
N ASP A 227 36.78 55.43 10.31
CA ASP A 227 37.53 55.89 11.48
C ASP A 227 38.92 55.23 11.56
N VAL A 228 39.06 53.98 11.08
CA VAL A 228 40.37 53.29 10.99
C VAL A 228 41.21 53.79 9.80
N SER A 229 40.61 54.19 8.67
CA SER A 229 41.36 54.75 7.53
C SER A 229 41.87 56.16 7.80
N ASP A 230 41.11 56.96 8.55
CA ASP A 230 41.49 58.34 8.88
C ASP A 230 42.53 58.40 10.01
N GLY A 231 42.70 57.31 10.79
CA GLY A 231 43.74 57.17 11.82
C GLY A 231 45.14 56.78 11.31
N PHE A 232 45.32 56.53 10.01
CA PHE A 232 46.61 56.13 9.41
C PHE A 232 47.20 57.16 8.42
N CYS A 233 46.76 58.42 8.45
CA CYS A 233 47.25 59.46 7.51
C CYS A 233 47.98 60.64 8.16
N THR A 234 48.80 60.41 9.19
CA THR A 234 49.86 61.38 9.55
C THR A 234 51.17 60.68 9.91
N GLY A 235 52.11 60.68 8.97
CA GLY A 235 53.54 60.59 9.23
C GLY A 235 54.24 59.30 8.79
N VAL A 236 54.84 59.34 7.59
CA VAL A 236 56.30 59.23 7.35
C VAL A 236 56.54 58.71 5.93
N ALA A 237 57.32 59.48 5.18
CA ALA A 237 57.75 59.23 3.82
C ALA A 237 58.69 58.02 3.70
N ASP A 238 58.60 57.37 2.53
CA ASP A 238 59.62 56.63 1.80
C ASP A 238 60.46 55.55 2.50
N THR A 239 60.29 54.31 2.04
CA THR A 239 61.43 53.47 1.61
C THR A 239 60.98 52.43 0.60
N HIS A 240 61.68 52.39 -0.54
CA HIS A 240 61.44 51.54 -1.69
C HIS A 240 61.98 50.11 -1.52
N LYS A 241 61.27 49.15 -2.17
CA LYS A 241 61.74 47.84 -2.72
C LYS A 241 62.27 46.84 -1.68
N THR A 242 61.75 45.61 -1.56
CA THR A 242 61.75 44.50 -2.52
C THR A 242 61.02 43.35 -1.79
N VAL A 243 60.12 42.55 -2.38
CA VAL A 243 60.42 41.18 -2.85
C VAL A 243 59.26 40.72 -3.74
N VAL A 244 59.69 40.25 -4.90
CA VAL A 244 58.93 39.72 -6.04
C VAL A 244 58.56 38.25 -5.81
N LYS A 245 57.45 37.83 -6.43
CA LYS A 245 57.03 36.45 -6.78
C LYS A 245 56.51 35.54 -5.64
N LYS A 246 55.20 35.31 -5.65
CA LYS A 246 54.62 33.99 -5.99
C LYS A 246 53.17 34.14 -6.45
N ILE A 247 53.02 34.34 -7.76
CA ILE A 247 51.79 34.08 -8.50
C ILE A 247 51.72 32.56 -8.67
N GLY A 248 50.87 31.90 -7.89
CA GLY A 248 50.41 30.53 -8.13
C GLY A 248 49.02 30.60 -8.76
N LYS A 249 48.91 30.16 -10.01
CA LYS A 249 47.74 30.26 -10.89
C LYS A 249 46.48 29.54 -10.36
N PRO A 250 45.29 29.96 -10.81
CA PRO A 250 44.00 29.39 -10.43
C PRO A 250 43.81 28.03 -11.10
N PHE A 251 43.27 27.04 -10.37
CA PHE A 251 42.91 25.76 -10.99
C PHE A 251 41.72 25.95 -11.93
N ALA A 252 42.03 25.82 -13.22
CA ALA A 252 41.10 25.79 -14.33
C ALA A 252 40.32 24.45 -14.36
N LYS A 253 39.08 24.55 -14.83
CA LYS A 253 38.26 23.43 -15.32
C LYS A 253 39.04 22.56 -16.30
N LYS A 254 38.80 21.24 -16.26
CA LYS A 254 38.91 20.37 -17.45
C LYS A 254 37.69 19.45 -17.52
N LYS A 255 37.01 19.51 -18.68
CA LYS A 255 35.92 18.62 -19.10
C LYS A 255 36.51 17.39 -19.82
N SER A 256 35.65 16.36 -19.90
CA SER A 256 35.48 15.31 -20.93
C SER A 256 36.35 14.04 -20.93
N SER A 257 35.64 12.93 -20.69
CA SER A 257 35.41 11.73 -21.53
C SER A 257 36.56 10.76 -21.88
N SER A 258 36.17 9.47 -21.81
CA SER A 258 36.72 8.28 -22.49
C SER A 258 38.17 7.93 -22.09
N ASP A 259 38.55 6.67 -21.84
CA ASP A 259 38.21 5.50 -22.63
C ASP A 259 38.60 4.20 -21.89
N MET A 260 38.01 3.11 -22.37
CA MET A 260 38.21 1.69 -22.14
C MET A 260 39.58 1.20 -21.63
N ARG A 261 39.54 0.10 -20.85
CA ARG A 261 40.06 -1.25 -21.19
C ARG A 261 39.78 -2.19 -20.01
N LYS A 262 38.97 -3.22 -20.26
CA LYS A 262 39.38 -4.65 -20.41
C LYS A 262 39.73 -5.29 -19.08
#